data_AF-A0AAN0W4G3-F1
#
_entry.id   AF-A0AAN0W4G3-F1
#
_cell.length_a   1.000
_cell.length_b   1.000
_cell.length_c   1.000
_cell.angle_alpha   90.00
_cell.angle_beta   90.00
_cell.angle_gamma   90.00
#
_symmetry.space_group_name_H-M   'P 1'
#
loop_
_entity.id
_entity.type
_entity.pdbx_description
1 polymer ?
#
loop_
_entity_poly.entity_id
_entity_poly.type
_entity_poly.pdbx_seq_one_letter_code
_entity_poly.pdbx_strand_id
1 'polypeptide(L)'
;MKQTFIEKFVVNKELPNREFSMCLPNNKQAKMDLKDTLQRIKQEGLSGEVKKILKKGQFRNASKDLCLGVFEGAAQRFMLQDFNKELADKVIDVIDKVHQRKETVYLQLVDAGVKIEFEVKFKNHDEEKFPYSLINQDTTNSIRYTKKDLLEYLIKTDIKEVI
;
A
#
# COMPACT_ATOMS: atom_id res chain seq x y z
N MET A 1 12.59 25.12 15.22
CA MET A 1 13.08 23.82 14.70
C MET A 1 13.20 23.90 13.18
N LYS A 2 14.20 23.25 12.58
CA LYS A 2 14.39 23.22 11.12
C LYS A 2 13.42 22.19 10.53
N GLN A 3 12.56 22.61 9.59
CA GLN A 3 11.64 21.69 8.92
C GLN A 3 12.39 20.58 8.19
N THR A 4 11.86 19.36 8.27
CA THR A 4 12.37 18.19 7.55
C THR A 4 12.14 18.32 6.06
N PHE A 5 12.82 17.50 5.25
CA PHE A 5 12.59 17.47 3.80
C PHE A 5 11.12 17.16 3.45
N ILE A 6 10.50 16.21 4.17
CA ILE A 6 9.12 15.77 3.93
C ILE A 6 8.14 16.91 4.27
N GLU A 7 8.34 17.58 5.41
CA GLU A 7 7.52 18.74 5.80
C GLU A 7 7.61 19.86 4.76
N LYS A 8 8.83 20.18 4.29
CA LYS A 8 9.03 21.16 3.21
C LYS A 8 8.34 20.74 1.92
N PHE A 9 8.41 19.45 1.56
CA PHE A 9 7.76 18.93 0.37
C PHE A 9 6.24 19.13 0.45
N VAL A 10 5.62 18.76 1.58
CA VAL A 10 4.17 18.91 1.83
C VAL A 10 3.75 20.38 1.72
N VAL A 11 4.51 21.30 2.31
CA VAL A 11 4.25 22.74 2.25
C VAL A 11 4.40 23.27 0.83
N ASN A 12 5.52 22.97 0.15
CA ASN A 12 5.80 23.48 -1.20
C ASN A 12 4.82 22.94 -2.26
N LYS A 13 4.30 21.72 -2.06
CA LYS A 13 3.27 21.12 -2.89
C LYS A 13 1.86 21.51 -2.47
N GLU A 14 1.73 22.25 -1.37
CA GLU A 14 0.46 22.66 -0.78
C GLU A 14 -0.52 21.47 -0.65
N LEU A 15 -0.04 20.36 -0.10
CA LEU A 15 -0.86 19.16 0.06
C LEU A 15 -1.88 19.41 1.19
N PRO A 16 -3.18 19.17 0.94
CA PRO A 16 -4.20 19.32 1.97
C PRO A 16 -4.03 18.26 3.05
N ASN A 17 -4.53 18.53 4.26
CA ASN A 17 -4.62 17.53 5.33
C ASN A 17 -5.73 16.52 5.03
N ARG A 18 -5.52 15.67 4.01
CA ARG A 18 -6.48 14.68 3.54
C ARG A 18 -6.61 13.54 4.56
N GLU A 19 -7.85 13.11 4.80
CA GLU A 19 -8.14 11.86 5.52
C GLU A 19 -7.95 10.67 4.55
N PHE A 20 -7.15 9.70 4.97
CA PHE A 20 -7.03 8.40 4.33
C PHE A 20 -7.89 7.40 5.10
N SER A 21 -8.46 6.43 4.39
CA SER A 21 -9.32 5.41 5.00
C SER A 21 -9.14 4.05 4.36
N MET A 22 -9.38 3.00 5.15
CA MET A 22 -9.44 1.62 4.68
C MET A 22 -10.50 0.81 5.43
N CYS A 23 -11.09 -0.15 4.73
CA CYS A 23 -12.07 -1.08 5.28
C CYS A 23 -11.38 -2.33 5.84
N LEU A 24 -11.30 -2.41 7.17
CA LEU A 24 -10.82 -3.58 7.91
C LEU A 24 -11.87 -4.71 7.92
N PRO A 25 -11.52 -5.93 8.39
CA PRO A 25 -12.48 -7.00 8.63
C PRO A 25 -13.68 -6.56 9.49
N ASN A 26 -14.82 -7.22 9.31
CA ASN A 26 -16.11 -6.88 9.94
C ASN A 26 -16.63 -5.47 9.58
N ASN A 27 -16.25 -4.93 8.42
CA ASN A 27 -16.63 -3.60 7.94
C ASN A 27 -16.20 -2.44 8.85
N LYS A 28 -15.22 -2.65 9.73
CA LYS A 28 -14.66 -1.57 10.55
C LYS A 28 -13.86 -0.62 9.65
N GLN A 29 -14.08 0.69 9.78
CA GLN A 29 -13.26 1.68 9.09
C GLN A 29 -12.08 2.11 9.96
N ALA A 30 -10.88 2.03 9.39
CA ALA A 30 -9.71 2.72 9.92
C ALA A 30 -9.48 4.00 9.14
N LYS A 31 -9.08 5.05 9.84
CA LYS A 31 -8.86 6.39 9.28
C LYS A 31 -7.59 6.99 9.85
N MET A 32 -6.86 7.73 9.03
CA MET A 32 -5.67 8.48 9.44
C MET A 32 -5.50 9.67 8.51
N ASP A 33 -5.28 10.87 9.04
CA ASP A 33 -5.03 12.05 8.23
C ASP A 33 -3.54 12.22 7.88
N LEU A 34 -3.25 13.14 6.95
CA LEU A 34 -1.88 13.41 6.53
C LEU A 34 -0.99 13.88 7.69
N LYS A 35 -1.49 14.72 8.61
CA LYS A 35 -0.70 15.22 9.75
C LYS A 35 -0.29 14.08 10.68
N ASP A 36 -1.22 13.22 11.04
CA ASP A 36 -0.97 12.05 11.88
C ASP A 36 -0.02 11.07 11.17
N THR A 37 -0.22 10.87 9.87
CA THR A 37 0.68 10.04 9.03
C THR A 37 2.12 10.58 9.06
N LEU A 38 2.31 11.90 8.91
CA LEU A 38 3.63 12.53 8.93
C LEU A 38 4.30 12.42 10.30
N GLN A 39 3.53 12.61 11.38
CA GLN A 39 4.02 12.44 12.74
C GLN A 39 4.50 11.00 12.96
N ARG A 40 3.74 10.01 12.50
CA ARG A 40 4.08 8.60 12.65
C ARG A 40 5.27 8.17 11.80
N ILE A 41 5.39 8.66 10.55
CA ILE A 41 6.60 8.48 9.72
C ILE A 41 7.87 8.93 10.45
N LYS A 42 7.78 10.01 11.24
CA LYS A 42 8.90 10.49 12.06
C LYS A 42 9.16 9.59 13.26
N GLN A 43 8.12 9.21 13.99
CA GLN A 43 8.21 8.36 15.18
C GLN A 43 8.77 6.96 14.86
N GLU A 44 8.38 6.39 13.72
CA GLU A 44 8.82 5.06 13.29
C GLU A 44 10.13 5.08 12.48
N GLY A 45 10.78 6.24 12.31
CA GLY A 45 12.07 6.33 11.61
C GLY A 45 12.00 6.16 10.08
N LEU A 46 10.80 6.12 9.49
CA LEU A 46 10.57 5.88 8.05
C LEU A 46 10.87 7.10 7.16
N SER A 47 11.30 8.22 7.76
CA SER A 47 11.60 9.47 7.04
C SER A 47 12.64 9.31 5.93
N GLY A 48 13.59 8.37 6.09
CA GLY A 48 14.62 8.08 5.08
C GLY A 48 14.04 7.45 3.81
N GLU A 49 13.14 6.48 3.97
CA GLU A 49 12.49 5.76 2.88
C GLU A 49 11.55 6.67 2.09
N VAL A 50 10.68 7.40 2.80
CA VAL A 50 9.76 8.36 2.20
C VAL A 50 10.53 9.43 1.42
N LYS A 51 11.63 9.94 1.98
CA LYS A 51 12.52 10.88 1.26
C LYS A 51 13.10 10.29 -0.02
N LYS A 52 13.50 9.01 -0.04
CA LYS A 52 14.02 8.35 -1.26
C LYS A 52 12.94 8.30 -2.34
N ILE A 53 11.69 7.99 -1.97
CA ILE A 53 10.55 7.96 -2.90
C ILE A 53 10.28 9.35 -3.46
N LEU A 54 10.10 10.35 -2.60
CA LEU A 54 9.76 11.73 -2.98
C LEU A 54 10.87 12.44 -3.79
N LYS A 55 12.11 11.95 -3.72
CA LYS A 55 13.23 12.44 -4.53
C LYS A 55 13.23 11.93 -5.98
N LYS A 56 12.41 10.94 -6.32
CA LYS A 56 12.28 10.48 -7.71
C LYS A 56 11.74 11.61 -8.56
N GLY A 57 12.30 11.79 -9.77
CA GLY A 57 12.00 12.92 -10.66
C GLY A 57 10.50 13.10 -10.94
N GLN A 58 9.74 12.00 -10.98
CA GLN A 58 8.28 12.00 -11.17
C GLN A 58 7.53 12.90 -10.18
N PHE A 59 7.98 12.99 -8.92
CA PHE A 59 7.28 13.77 -7.89
C PHE A 59 7.54 15.27 -7.96
N ARG A 60 8.52 15.72 -8.78
CA ARG A 60 8.80 17.16 -8.94
C ARG A 60 7.63 17.89 -9.57
N ASN A 61 7.03 17.31 -10.61
CA ASN A 61 5.89 17.89 -11.34
C ASN A 61 4.60 17.09 -11.18
N ALA A 62 4.60 16.05 -10.34
CA ALA A 62 3.41 15.28 -9.98
C ALA A 62 2.27 16.16 -9.45
N SER A 63 1.05 15.71 -9.73
CA SER A 63 -0.19 16.25 -9.14
C SER A 63 -0.20 16.07 -7.62
N LYS A 64 -1.04 16.86 -6.94
CA LYS A 64 -1.24 16.74 -5.49
C LYS A 64 -1.72 15.34 -5.11
N ASP A 65 -2.60 14.73 -5.91
CA ASP A 65 -3.10 13.37 -5.68
C ASP A 65 -2.01 12.31 -5.78
N LEU A 66 -1.13 12.38 -6.79
CA LEU A 66 -0.02 11.44 -6.91
C LEU A 66 0.96 11.59 -5.75
N CYS A 67 1.19 12.81 -5.28
CA CYS A 67 1.99 13.07 -4.08
C CYS A 67 1.33 12.50 -2.82
N LEU A 68 0.01 12.68 -2.67
CA LEU A 68 -0.77 12.16 -1.55
C LEU A 68 -0.77 10.63 -1.51
N GLY A 69 -0.71 9.95 -2.66
CA GLY A 69 -0.63 8.48 -2.74
C GLY A 69 0.58 7.88 -2.02
N VAL A 70 1.70 8.60 -1.93
CA VAL A 70 2.87 8.16 -1.14
C VAL A 70 2.52 8.10 0.35
N PHE A 71 1.82 9.12 0.85
CA PHE A 71 1.42 9.21 2.25
C PHE A 71 0.24 8.29 2.56
N GLU A 72 -0.70 8.14 1.63
CA GLU A 72 -1.79 7.15 1.75
C GLU A 72 -1.24 5.74 1.92
N GLY A 73 -0.20 5.38 1.16
CA GLY A 73 0.47 4.08 1.31
C GLY A 73 1.11 3.88 2.68
N ALA A 74 1.67 4.92 3.28
CA ALA A 74 2.19 4.87 4.65
C ALA A 74 1.06 4.77 5.68
N ALA A 75 0.00 5.57 5.52
CA ALA A 75 -1.18 5.52 6.39
C ALA A 75 -1.83 4.14 6.39
N GLN A 76 -2.00 3.53 5.22
CA GLN A 76 -2.51 2.15 5.08
C GLN A 76 -1.65 1.14 5.83
N ARG A 77 -0.32 1.24 5.74
CA ARG A 77 0.61 0.39 6.51
C ARG A 77 0.38 0.55 8.01
N PHE A 78 0.28 1.76 8.51
CA PHE A 78 0.07 2.03 9.93
C PHE A 78 -1.29 1.52 10.43
N MET A 79 -2.37 1.78 9.68
CA MET A 79 -3.71 1.29 9.99
C MET A 79 -3.79 -0.25 10.00
N LEU A 80 -3.06 -0.91 9.11
CA LEU A 80 -2.92 -2.36 9.09
C LEU A 80 -2.19 -2.89 10.33
N GLN A 81 -1.06 -2.27 10.67
CA GLN A 81 -0.24 -2.67 11.83
C GLN A 81 -1.00 -2.50 13.16
N ASP A 82 -1.80 -1.43 13.29
CA ASP A 82 -2.65 -1.19 14.45
C ASP A 82 -3.77 -2.21 14.59
N PHE A 83 -4.25 -2.75 13.47
CA PHE A 83 -5.28 -3.78 13.45
C PHE A 83 -4.72 -5.17 13.76
N ASN A 84 -3.71 -5.60 12.99
CA ASN A 84 -3.06 -6.89 13.15
C ASN A 84 -1.65 -6.83 12.55
N LYS A 85 -0.64 -6.76 13.41
CA LYS A 85 0.76 -6.64 13.00
C LYS A 85 1.25 -7.82 12.15
N GLU A 86 0.91 -9.06 12.52
CA GLU A 86 1.37 -10.25 11.79
C GLU A 86 0.78 -10.29 10.37
N LEU A 87 -0.51 -9.97 10.25
CA LEU A 87 -1.17 -9.87 8.95
C LEU A 87 -0.62 -8.71 8.12
N ALA A 88 -0.34 -7.57 8.76
CA ALA A 88 0.27 -6.42 8.10
C ALA A 88 1.63 -6.80 7.52
N ASP A 89 2.49 -7.48 8.29
CA ASP A 89 3.82 -7.90 7.84
C ASP A 89 3.72 -8.86 6.63
N LYS A 90 2.78 -9.82 6.65
CA LYS A 90 2.51 -10.71 5.50
C LYS A 90 2.08 -9.92 4.25
N VAL A 91 1.11 -9.03 4.39
CA VAL A 91 0.59 -8.24 3.26
C VAL A 91 1.66 -7.29 2.71
N ILE A 92 2.48 -6.69 3.57
CA ILE A 92 3.59 -5.81 3.16
C ILE A 92 4.65 -6.61 2.40
N ASP A 93 5.03 -7.81 2.88
CA ASP A 93 5.99 -8.69 2.20
C ASP A 93 5.53 -9.01 0.77
N VAL A 94 4.25 -9.32 0.58
CA VAL A 94 3.65 -9.54 -0.74
C VAL A 94 3.84 -8.33 -1.65
N ILE A 95 3.43 -7.14 -1.18
CA ILE A 95 3.51 -5.91 -1.97
C ILE A 95 4.96 -5.58 -2.32
N ASP A 96 5.89 -5.76 -1.38
CA ASP A 96 7.31 -5.48 -1.58
C ASP A 96 7.94 -6.45 -2.58
N LYS A 97 7.68 -7.77 -2.46
CA LYS A 97 8.15 -8.78 -3.42
C LYS A 97 7.64 -8.49 -4.83
N VAL A 98 6.34 -8.18 -4.96
CA VAL A 98 5.71 -7.85 -6.24
C VAL A 98 6.33 -6.60 -6.89
N HIS A 99 6.74 -5.62 -6.09
CA HIS A 99 7.42 -4.42 -6.58
C HIS A 99 8.88 -4.63 -6.97
N GLN A 100 9.56 -5.64 -6.39
CA GLN A 100 10.96 -5.92 -6.70
C GLN A 100 11.16 -6.56 -8.08
N ARG A 101 10.10 -7.16 -8.68
CA ARG A 101 10.06 -7.67 -10.07
C ARG A 101 11.14 -8.71 -10.45
N LYS A 102 11.81 -9.29 -9.46
CA LYS A 102 12.84 -10.32 -9.71
C LYS A 102 12.24 -11.70 -9.88
N GLU A 103 11.11 -11.95 -9.22
CA GLU A 103 10.45 -13.24 -9.15
C GLU A 103 8.94 -13.07 -9.33
N THR A 104 8.28 -14.11 -9.83
CA THR A 104 6.83 -14.19 -9.83
C THR A 104 6.37 -14.47 -8.41
N VAL A 105 5.46 -13.65 -7.89
CA VAL A 105 4.92 -13.83 -6.54
C VAL A 105 3.62 -14.60 -6.63
N TYR A 106 3.52 -15.66 -5.86
CA TYR A 106 2.31 -16.43 -5.69
C TYR A 106 1.74 -16.26 -4.28
N LEU A 107 0.42 -16.27 -4.21
CA LEU A 107 -0.35 -16.19 -2.98
C LEU A 107 -1.24 -17.42 -2.86
N GLN A 108 -1.10 -18.16 -1.76
CA GLN A 108 -2.07 -19.16 -1.38
C GLN A 108 -3.06 -18.55 -0.39
N LEU A 109 -4.32 -18.49 -0.79
CA LEU A 109 -5.43 -17.95 -0.02
C LEU A 109 -6.40 -19.09 0.33
N VAL A 110 -7.09 -18.99 1.48
CA VAL A 110 -8.23 -19.84 1.78
C VAL A 110 -9.51 -19.05 1.63
N ASP A 111 -10.37 -19.50 0.72
CA ASP A 111 -11.72 -18.96 0.51
C ASP A 111 -12.75 -20.07 0.70
N ALA A 112 -13.73 -19.85 1.57
CA ALA A 112 -14.75 -20.83 1.97
C ALA A 112 -14.20 -22.25 2.32
N GLY A 113 -12.97 -22.32 2.86
CA GLY A 113 -12.31 -23.59 3.21
C GLY A 113 -11.54 -24.25 2.06
N VAL A 114 -11.55 -23.67 0.86
CA VAL A 114 -10.80 -24.14 -0.30
C VAL A 114 -9.51 -23.33 -0.43
N LYS A 115 -8.38 -24.03 -0.63
CA LYS A 115 -7.10 -23.40 -0.95
C LYS A 115 -7.09 -23.01 -2.43
N ILE A 116 -6.79 -21.75 -2.70
CA ILE A 116 -6.73 -21.19 -4.04
C ILE A 116 -5.39 -20.48 -4.21
N GLU A 117 -4.71 -20.74 -5.32
CA GLU A 117 -3.44 -20.11 -5.65
C GLU A 117 -3.62 -18.99 -6.68
N PHE A 118 -3.01 -17.85 -6.40
CA PHE A 118 -3.02 -16.69 -7.26
C PHE A 118 -1.60 -16.26 -7.61
N GLU A 119 -1.34 -16.01 -8.89
CA GLU A 119 -0.17 -15.23 -9.31
C GLU A 119 -0.50 -13.73 -9.12
N VAL A 120 0.40 -13.01 -8.46
CA VAL A 120 0.28 -11.56 -8.24
C VAL A 120 1.15 -10.81 -9.22
N LYS A 121 0.54 -9.98 -10.07
CA LYS A 121 1.28 -9.09 -10.99
C LYS A 121 1.12 -7.64 -10.60
N PHE A 122 2.18 -6.87 -10.87
CA PHE A 122 2.17 -5.41 -10.76
C PHE A 122 2.70 -4.73 -12.01
N LYS A 123 1.89 -3.85 -12.58
CA LYS A 123 2.26 -2.98 -13.70
C LYS A 123 2.58 -1.59 -13.15
N ASN A 124 3.84 -1.22 -13.23
CA ASN A 124 4.30 0.13 -12.86
C ASN A 124 4.14 1.04 -14.08
N HIS A 125 2.97 1.65 -14.20
CA HIS A 125 2.74 2.78 -15.08
C HIS A 125 2.03 3.84 -14.25
N ASP A 126 2.54 5.07 -14.23
CA ASP A 126 2.02 6.14 -13.37
C ASP A 126 0.54 6.50 -13.67
N GLU A 127 0.00 6.01 -14.80
CA GLU A 127 -1.38 6.20 -15.26
C GLU A 127 -2.28 4.96 -15.06
N GLU A 128 -1.73 3.83 -14.60
CA GLU A 128 -2.50 2.60 -14.45
C GLU A 128 -3.42 2.71 -13.24
N LYS A 129 -4.73 2.77 -13.49
CA LYS A 129 -5.76 2.87 -12.44
C LYS A 129 -5.78 1.64 -11.54
N PHE A 130 -5.54 0.45 -12.10
CA PHE A 130 -5.56 -0.82 -11.38
C PHE A 130 -4.24 -1.57 -11.61
N PRO A 131 -3.15 -1.15 -10.94
CA PRO A 131 -1.82 -1.64 -11.24
C PRO A 131 -1.56 -3.06 -10.74
N TYR A 132 -2.42 -3.60 -9.86
CA TYR A 132 -2.28 -4.96 -9.35
C TYR A 132 -3.29 -5.90 -10.00
N SER A 133 -2.89 -7.16 -10.20
CA SER A 133 -3.82 -8.22 -10.59
C SER A 133 -3.53 -9.52 -9.87
N LEU A 134 -4.59 -10.19 -9.41
CA LEU A 134 -4.56 -11.57 -8.95
C LEU A 134 -5.06 -12.47 -10.08
N ILE A 135 -4.22 -13.44 -10.49
CA ILE A 135 -4.53 -14.39 -11.56
C ILE A 135 -4.66 -15.77 -10.93
N ASN A 136 -5.90 -16.28 -10.88
CA ASN A 136 -6.20 -17.60 -10.33
C ASN A 136 -5.52 -18.68 -11.19
N GLN A 137 -4.73 -19.57 -10.58
CA GLN A 137 -3.93 -20.55 -11.32
C GLN A 137 -4.78 -21.68 -11.91
N ASP A 138 -5.92 -22.02 -11.30
CA ASP A 138 -6.80 -23.10 -11.79
C ASP A 138 -7.67 -22.65 -12.98
N THR A 139 -8.15 -21.41 -12.93
CA THR A 139 -9.15 -20.90 -13.89
C THR A 139 -8.60 -19.88 -14.87
N THR A 140 -7.37 -19.38 -14.65
CA THR A 140 -6.74 -18.25 -15.37
C THR A 140 -7.49 -16.92 -15.27
N ASN A 141 -8.57 -16.86 -14.49
CA ASN A 141 -9.32 -15.63 -14.26
C ASN A 141 -8.45 -14.57 -13.60
N SER A 142 -8.50 -13.35 -14.13
CA SER A 142 -7.72 -12.22 -13.64
C SER A 142 -8.63 -11.14 -13.07
N ILE A 143 -8.40 -10.79 -11.81
CA ILE A 143 -9.09 -9.68 -11.13
C ILE A 143 -8.07 -8.57 -10.89
N ARG A 144 -8.43 -7.33 -11.24
CA ARG A 144 -7.55 -6.16 -11.11
C ARG A 144 -7.94 -5.31 -9.91
N TYR A 145 -6.95 -4.72 -9.26
CA TYR A 145 -7.10 -3.99 -8.01
C TYR A 145 -6.31 -2.67 -8.02
N THR A 146 -6.87 -1.64 -7.38
CA THR A 146 -6.04 -0.54 -6.87
C THR A 146 -5.19 -1.05 -5.71
N LYS A 147 -4.19 -0.29 -5.26
CA LYS A 147 -3.42 -0.67 -4.05
C LYS A 147 -4.35 -0.87 -2.85
N LYS A 148 -5.27 0.07 -2.64
CA LYS A 148 -6.23 0.05 -1.53
C LYS A 148 -7.11 -1.19 -1.59
N ASP A 149 -7.70 -1.47 -2.75
CA ASP A 149 -8.63 -2.60 -2.91
C ASP A 149 -7.91 -3.93 -2.68
N LEU A 150 -6.66 -4.06 -3.17
CA LEU A 150 -5.86 -5.26 -2.93
C LEU A 150 -5.58 -5.45 -1.43
N LEU A 151 -5.17 -4.39 -0.72
CA LEU A 151 -4.94 -4.47 0.73
C LEU A 151 -6.21 -4.86 1.47
N GLU A 152 -7.35 -4.25 1.15
CA GLU A 152 -8.65 -4.56 1.77
C GLU A 152 -9.12 -6.00 1.47
N TYR A 153 -8.84 -6.50 0.27
CA TYR A 153 -9.10 -7.89 -0.09
C TYR A 153 -8.20 -8.84 0.71
N LEU A 154 -6.90 -8.60 0.72
CA LEU A 154 -5.91 -9.47 1.37
C LEU A 154 -6.12 -9.56 2.89
N ILE A 155 -6.57 -8.49 3.55
CA ILE A 155 -6.84 -8.55 5.00
C ILE A 155 -8.14 -9.24 5.39
N LYS A 156 -9.10 -9.31 4.47
CA LYS A 156 -10.35 -10.05 4.67
C LYS A 156 -10.19 -11.53 4.34
N THR A 157 -9.06 -11.89 3.73
CA THR A 157 -8.77 -13.24 3.26
C THR A 157 -7.73 -13.91 4.15
N ASP A 158 -7.86 -15.21 4.38
CA ASP A 158 -6.90 -15.99 5.16
C ASP A 158 -5.68 -16.34 4.28
N ILE A 159 -4.63 -15.51 4.37
CA ILE A 159 -3.36 -15.70 3.65
C ILE A 159 -2.57 -16.83 4.34
N LYS A 160 -2.39 -17.95 3.64
CA LYS A 160 -1.63 -19.10 4.15
C LYS A 160 -0.15 -18.99 3.84
N GLU A 161 0.19 -18.60 2.62
CA GLU A 161 1.57 -18.61 2.16
C GLU A 161 1.83 -17.56 1.07
N VAL A 162 3.06 -17.06 1.05
CA VAL A 162 3.61 -16.16 0.02
C VAL A 162 4.80 -16.88 -0.59
N ILE A 163 4.64 -17.39 -1.80
CA ILE A 163 5.61 -18.25 -2.52
C ILE A 163 6.31 -17.42 -3.60
#